data_AF-A0AA93AQB7-F1
#
_entry.id   AF-A0AA93AQB7-F1
#
_cell.length_a   1.000
_cell.length_b   1.000
_cell.length_c   1.000
_cell.angle_alpha   90.00
_cell.angle_beta   90.00
_cell.angle_gamma   90.00
#
_symmetry.space_group_name_H-M   'P 1'
#
loop_
_entity.id
_entity.type
_entity.pdbx_description
1 polymer ?
#
loop_
_entity_poly.entity_id
_entity_poly.type
_entity_poly.pdbx_seq_one_letter_code
_entity_poly.pdbx_strand_id
1 'polypeptide(L)' 'MSSQLKVTNLHNAAVERLSLEMAKHLQAAVGRDVRDKLASGEIKIVNGRYVAVDDSLKVKRASVFGAQPKKTQHKVC' A
#
# COMPACT_ATOMS: atom_id res chain seq x y z
N MET A 1 10.55 -23.43 -33.81
CA MET A 1 9.31 -22.75 -33.40
C MET A 1 9.59 -21.91 -32.15
N SER A 2 9.65 -20.58 -32.24
CA SER A 2 9.99 -19.66 -31.12
C SER A 2 9.01 -18.48 -31.00
N SER A 3 7.75 -18.70 -31.37
CA SER A 3 6.75 -17.62 -31.49
C SER A 3 6.04 -17.30 -30.16
N GLN A 4 5.71 -18.30 -29.34
CA GLN A 4 4.90 -18.11 -28.13
C GLN A 4 5.64 -17.32 -27.02
N LEU A 5 6.93 -17.60 -26.81
CA LEU A 5 7.76 -16.92 -25.80
C LEU A 5 7.94 -15.42 -26.08
N LYS A 6 7.99 -15.01 -27.35
CA LYS A 6 8.14 -13.59 -27.72
C LYS A 6 6.85 -12.80 -27.45
N VAL A 7 5.69 -13.42 -27.66
CA VAL A 7 4.38 -12.79 -27.44
C VAL A 7 4.11 -12.60 -25.94
N THR A 8 4.43 -13.59 -25.11
CA THR A 8 4.28 -13.49 -23.65
C THR A 8 5.19 -12.41 -23.04
N ASN A 9 6.41 -12.26 -23.53
CA ASN A 9 7.33 -11.22 -23.04
C ASN A 9 6.85 -9.80 -23.37
N LEU A 10 6.29 -9.59 -24.56
CA LEU A 10 5.70 -8.31 -24.96
C LEU A 10 4.46 -7.97 -24.14
N HIS A 11 3.63 -8.98 -23.85
CA HIS A 11 2.46 -8.82 -22.99
C HIS A 11 2.86 -8.45 -21.55
N ASN A 12 3.86 -9.14 -20.98
CA ASN A 12 4.38 -8.83 -19.65
C ASN A 12 4.92 -7.39 -19.56
N ALA A 13 5.71 -6.97 -20.56
CA ALA A 13 6.23 -5.60 -20.61
C ALA A 13 5.12 -4.54 -20.72
N ALA A 14 4.03 -4.83 -21.44
CA ALA A 14 2.87 -3.94 -21.54
C ALA A 14 2.11 -3.84 -20.20
N VAL A 15 1.92 -4.97 -19.52
CA VAL A 15 1.26 -5.04 -18.20
C VAL A 15 2.09 -4.30 -17.14
N GLU A 16 3.41 -4.46 -17.12
CA GLU A 16 4.31 -3.74 -16.21
C GLU A 16 4.26 -2.23 -16.42
N ARG A 17 4.25 -1.79 -17.68
CA ARG A 17 4.12 -0.36 -18.03
C ARG A 17 2.80 0.22 -17.54
N LEU A 18 1.69 -0.49 -17.78
CA LEU A 18 0.36 -0.08 -17.32
C LEU A 18 0.31 0.00 -15.78
N SER A 19 0.84 -1.00 -15.09
CA SER A 19 0.89 -1.02 -13.63
C SER A 19 1.69 0.16 -13.08
N LEU A 20 2.80 0.50 -13.71
CA LEU A 20 3.65 1.63 -13.28
C LEU A 20 2.97 2.98 -13.54
N GLU A 21 2.27 3.13 -14.65
CA GLU A 21 1.48 4.33 -14.95
C GLU A 21 0.36 4.51 -13.93
N MET A 22 -0.42 3.46 -13.67
CA MET A 22 -1.46 3.48 -12.64
C MET A 22 -0.91 3.82 -11.25
N ALA A 23 0.25 3.27 -10.88
CA ALA A 23 0.91 3.59 -9.61
C ALA A 23 1.27 5.07 -9.49
N LYS A 24 1.77 5.69 -10.58
CA LYS A 24 2.06 7.14 -10.61
C LYS A 24 0.79 7.96 -10.43
N HIS A 25 -0.30 7.59 -11.09
CA HIS A 25 -1.58 8.27 -10.94
C HIS A 25 -2.12 8.17 -9.51
N LEU A 26 -2.05 6.98 -8.91
CA LEU A 26 -2.44 6.77 -7.52
C LEU A 26 -1.58 7.61 -6.56
N GLN A 27 -0.25 7.65 -6.76
CA GLN A 27 0.63 8.47 -5.94
C GLN A 27 0.31 9.97 -6.07
N ALA A 28 0.04 10.45 -7.28
CA ALA A 28 -0.35 11.83 -7.52
C ALA A 28 -1.70 12.18 -6.87
N ALA A 29 -2.67 11.26 -6.93
CA ALA A 29 -3.97 11.42 -6.30
C ALA A 29 -3.86 11.46 -4.77
N VAL A 30 -3.12 10.53 -4.16
CA VAL A 30 -2.85 10.53 -2.71
C VAL A 30 -2.14 11.81 -2.28
N GLY A 31 -1.18 12.30 -3.06
CA GLY A 31 -0.50 13.56 -2.77
C GLY A 31 -1.44 14.78 -2.82
N ARG A 32 -2.44 14.79 -3.71
CA ARG A 32 -3.49 15.82 -3.75
C ARG A 32 -4.40 15.71 -2.52
N ASP A 33 -4.92 14.52 -2.24
CA ASP A 33 -5.80 14.25 -1.09
C ASP A 33 -5.17 14.68 0.23
N VAL A 34 -3.89 14.39 0.46
CA VAL A 34 -3.17 14.83 1.68
C VAL A 34 -3.08 16.35 1.76
N ARG A 35 -2.82 17.04 0.64
CA ARG A 35 -2.77 18.51 0.62
C ARG A 35 -4.14 19.12 0.88
N ASP A 36 -5.19 18.56 0.29
CA ASP A 36 -6.56 19.04 0.45
C ASP A 36 -7.06 18.84 1.88
N LYS A 37 -6.74 17.70 2.50
CA LYS A 37 -7.01 17.41 3.92
C LYS A 37 -6.23 18.31 4.87
N LEU A 38 -5.01 18.69 4.50
CA LEU A 38 -4.21 19.63 5.29
C LEU A 38 -4.78 21.04 5.19
N ALA A 39 -5.22 21.46 3.99
CA ALA A 39 -5.83 22.77 3.75
C ALA A 39 -7.21 22.92 4.40
N SER A 40 -8.03 21.86 4.40
CA SER A 40 -9.33 21.82 5.08
C SER A 40 -9.22 21.71 6.62
N GLY A 41 -8.03 21.35 7.13
CA GLY A 41 -7.80 21.19 8.56
C GLY A 41 -8.24 19.83 9.13
N GLU A 42 -8.63 18.87 8.29
CA GLU A 42 -8.95 17.50 8.70
C GLU A 42 -7.72 16.75 9.24
N ILE A 43 -6.51 17.09 8.73
CA ILE A 43 -5.23 16.59 9.23
C ILE A 43 -4.32 17.75 9.62
N LYS A 44 -3.48 17.51 10.63
CA LYS A 44 -2.44 18.44 11.11
C LYS A 44 -1.11 17.74 11.19
N ILE A 45 -0.03 18.52 11.13
CA ILE A 45 1.33 18.01 11.32
C ILE A 45 1.75 18.32 12.76
N VAL A 46 1.95 17.28 13.57
CA VAL A 46 2.41 17.37 14.97
C VAL A 46 3.70 16.58 15.09
N ASN A 47 4.80 17.23 15.51
CA ASN A 47 6.12 16.62 15.62
C ASN A 47 6.58 15.91 14.32
N GLY A 48 6.29 16.52 13.16
CA GLY A 48 6.62 15.96 11.85
C GLY A 48 5.76 14.76 11.42
N ARG A 49 4.71 14.41 12.17
CA ARG A 49 3.77 13.32 11.84
C ARG A 49 2.41 13.89 11.48
N TYR A 50 1.78 13.32 10.46
CA TYR A 50 0.39 13.61 10.12
C TYR A 50 -0.54 12.98 11.17
N VAL A 51 -1.36 13.80 11.80
CA VAL A 51 -2.35 13.41 12.81
C VAL A 51 -3.71 13.89 12.32
N ALA A 52 -4.67 12.98 12.34
CA ALA A 52 -6.06 13.32 12.07
C ALA A 52 -6.63 14.17 13.21
N VAL A 53 -7.37 15.21 12.87
CA VAL A 53 -8.06 16.05 13.86
C VAL A 53 -9.27 15.31 14.43
N ASP A 54 -9.94 14.51 13.60
CA ASP A 54 -11.08 13.67 14.00
C ASP A 54 -10.72 12.18 13.99
N ASP A 55 -11.39 11.40 14.84
CA ASP A 55 -11.22 9.94 14.93
C ASP A 55 -11.62 9.20 13.62
N SER A 56 -12.29 9.87 12.68
CA SER A 56 -12.76 9.33 11.40
C SER A 56 -11.64 8.91 10.44
N LEU A 57 -10.44 9.46 10.57
CA LEU A 57 -9.29 9.14 9.71
C LEU A 57 -8.36 8.07 10.34
N LYS A 58 -8.71 7.53 11.52
CA LYS A 58 -8.02 6.37 12.07
C LYS A 58 -8.35 5.13 11.24
N VAL A 59 -7.46 4.79 10.32
CA VAL A 59 -7.51 3.51 9.64
C VAL A 59 -7.32 2.41 10.70
N LYS A 60 -8.37 1.62 10.94
CA LYS A 60 -8.26 0.36 11.70
C LYS A 60 -7.38 -0.58 10.88
N ARG A 61 -6.06 -0.51 11.08
CA ARG A 61 -5.14 -1.51 10.54
C ARG A 61 -5.54 -2.85 11.16
N ALA A 62 -6.02 -3.77 10.33
CA ALA A 62 -6.14 -5.15 10.76
C ALA A 62 -4.76 -5.61 11.25
N SER A 63 -4.69 -6.09 12.49
CA SER A 63 -3.48 -6.61 13.09
C SER A 63 -3.11 -7.96 12.45
N VAL A 64 -2.75 -7.95 11.16
CA VAL A 64 -2.29 -9.15 10.46
C VAL A 64 -0.85 -9.50 10.89
N PHE A 65 -0.12 -8.57 11.49
CA PHE A 65 1.21 -8.79 12.06
C PHE A 65 1.15 -8.79 13.59
N GLY A 66 0.71 -9.89 14.18
CA GLY A 66 0.66 -10.03 15.64
C GLY A 66 0.52 -11.46 16.18
N ALA A 67 0.17 -12.45 15.35
CA ALA A 67 0.16 -13.84 15.76
C ALA A 67 1.45 -14.53 15.31
N GLN A 68 2.53 -14.40 16.09
CA GLN A 68 3.57 -15.43 16.05
C GLN A 68 2.92 -16.75 16.46
N PRO A 69 3.00 -17.82 15.66
CA PRO A 69 2.60 -19.14 16.15
C PRO A 69 3.55 -19.51 17.29
N LYS A 70 3.00 -19.67 18.51
CA LYS A 70 3.75 -20.25 19.63
C LYS A 70 4.27 -21.60 19.15
N LYS A 71 5.60 -21.77 19.08
CA LYS A 71 6.23 -23.07 18.87
C LYS A 71 5.71 -23.99 19.98
N THR A 72 4.86 -24.94 19.64
CA THR A 72 4.57 -26.10 20.47
C THR A 72 5.88 -26.85 20.65
N GLN A 73 6.45 -26.81 21.85
CA GLN A 73 7.51 -27.74 22.23
C GLN A 73 6.87 -29.12 22.31
N HIS A 74 7.18 -29.99 21.36
CA HIS A 74 6.91 -31.42 21.53
C HIS A 74 7.78 -31.93 22.68
N LYS A 75 7.14 -32.30 23.80
CA LYS A 75 7.75 -33.16 24.81
C LYS A 75 7.74 -34.57 24.23
N VAL A 76 8.92 -35.09 23.91
CA VAL A 76 9.13 -36.53 23.70
C VAL A 76 9.38 -37.13 25.07
N CYS A 77 8.41 -37.89 25.57
CA CYS A 77 8.55 -38.99 26.52
C CYS A 77 7.40 -39.96 26.26
#